data_AF-A0A5C7TH59-F1
#
_entry.id   AF-A0A5C7TH59-F1
#
_cell.length_a   1.000
_cell.length_b   1.000
_cell.length_c   1.000
_cell.angle_alpha   90.00
_cell.angle_beta   90.00
_cell.angle_gamma   90.00
#
_symmetry.space_group_name_H-M   'P 1'
#
loop_
_entity.id
_entity.type
_entity.pdbx_description
1 polymer ?
#
loop_
_entity_poly.entity_id
_entity_poly.type
_entity_poly.pdbx_seq_one_letter_code
_entity_poly.pdbx_strand_id
1 'polypeptide(L)'
;MKKIISAAFIPFFFAACTATGPQQVPSAVTNQIQNSQKAFTYAPEGREEFVFGNVSPALQKYAYGDVCFKMPVSSVAVDCLMNRLPYEKYVGKRGFFTDKAAFEDLYDHVVREAILETGEVIYVVKSKKYQHVGDTFIPLEEHNKISSFKPVPIVKGAKTIITGYSNISRGKLNVSSQNGHGFSEAEIEAIRNIASKYPKHSARLADLLSTLSVKVDDFDKKTIISHLPYNNKETFVSIRLVINEDGKYTPFIVVHYQAEDWLFVQNYAISADGFRWDSPKLQFERDHTGGRIWEWSTTSLDDDKLSMLEKLATATSAKIRFHGQQYYNDYELTPVQKQELSALVEVVKILKG
;
A
#
# COMPACT_ATOMS: atom_id res chain seq x y z
N MET A 1 -8.90 -2.39 -77.90
CA MET A 1 -7.71 -1.53 -77.78
C MET A 1 -7.39 -1.36 -76.30
N LYS A 2 -6.29 -1.99 -75.84
CA LYS A 2 -5.81 -1.93 -74.46
C LYS A 2 -5.01 -0.63 -74.28
N LYS A 3 -5.33 0.19 -73.27
CA LYS A 3 -4.42 1.20 -72.73
C LYS A 3 -4.05 0.79 -71.31
N ILE A 4 -2.78 0.43 -71.16
CA ILE A 4 -2.10 0.15 -69.90
C ILE A 4 -1.66 1.52 -69.36
N ILE A 5 -2.07 1.84 -68.13
CA ILE A 5 -1.57 3.00 -67.39
C ILE A 5 -0.57 2.46 -66.36
N SER A 6 0.68 2.88 -66.52
CA SER A 6 1.80 2.58 -65.62
C SER A 6 1.60 3.25 -64.26
N ALA A 7 1.68 2.48 -63.18
CA ALA A 7 1.77 3.00 -61.82
C ALA A 7 3.23 3.34 -61.49
N ALA A 8 3.49 4.59 -61.14
CA ALA A 8 4.78 5.04 -60.65
C ALA A 8 4.94 4.64 -59.17
N PHE A 9 5.96 3.83 -58.88
CA PHE A 9 6.39 3.50 -57.53
C PHE A 9 7.16 4.69 -56.95
N ILE A 10 6.66 5.27 -55.86
CA ILE A 10 7.38 6.25 -55.04
C ILE A 10 7.98 5.49 -53.85
N PRO A 11 9.31 5.47 -53.65
CA PRO A 11 9.90 4.83 -52.48
C PRO A 11 9.68 5.72 -51.25
N PHE A 12 8.98 5.19 -50.25
CA PHE A 12 8.96 5.76 -48.90
C PHE A 12 10.33 5.52 -48.24
N PHE A 13 11.11 6.59 -48.08
CA PHE A 13 12.25 6.59 -47.16
C PHE A 13 11.71 6.63 -45.73
N PHE A 14 11.85 5.53 -44.99
CA PHE A 14 11.73 5.54 -43.54
C PHE A 14 12.92 6.30 -42.95
N ALA A 15 12.68 7.52 -42.47
CA ALA A 15 13.62 8.21 -41.59
C ALA A 15 13.62 7.51 -40.23
N ALA A 16 14.73 6.88 -39.88
CA ALA A 16 14.95 6.34 -38.55
C ALA A 16 14.97 7.50 -37.54
N CYS A 17 13.98 7.53 -36.63
CA CYS A 17 14.01 8.40 -35.47
C CYS A 17 15.12 7.92 -34.53
N THR A 18 16.19 8.69 -34.41
CA THR A 18 17.22 8.52 -33.40
C THR A 18 16.63 8.84 -32.03
N ALA A 19 16.80 7.92 -31.08
CA ALA A 19 16.49 8.15 -29.67
C ALA A 19 17.38 9.28 -29.14
N THR A 20 16.77 10.40 -28.76
CA THR A 20 17.44 11.54 -28.13
C THR A 20 17.71 11.20 -26.66
N GLY A 21 18.95 10.83 -26.35
CA GLY A 21 19.45 10.73 -24.98
C GLY A 21 19.64 12.11 -24.34
N PRO A 22 19.93 12.17 -23.02
CA PRO A 22 20.17 13.43 -22.30
C PRO A 22 21.31 14.22 -22.95
N GLN A 23 21.13 15.55 -23.09
CA GLN A 23 22.12 16.42 -23.71
C GLN A 23 23.35 16.58 -22.81
N GLN A 24 24.53 16.30 -23.37
CA GLN A 24 25.78 16.83 -22.84
C GLN A 24 25.88 18.32 -23.15
N VAL A 25 26.47 19.08 -22.22
CA VAL A 25 26.63 20.54 -22.28
C VAL A 25 27.31 20.98 -23.60
N PRO A 26 26.88 22.06 -24.27
CA PRO A 26 27.44 22.45 -25.58
C PRO A 26 28.90 22.89 -25.45
N SER A 27 29.80 22.18 -26.13
CA SER A 27 31.19 22.61 -26.34
C SER A 27 31.26 23.52 -27.57
N ALA A 28 31.39 24.83 -27.35
CA ALA A 28 31.84 25.74 -28.38
C ALA A 28 33.35 25.96 -28.26
N VAL A 29 34.02 26.01 -29.42
CA VAL A 29 35.45 26.20 -29.69
C VAL A 29 36.28 24.90 -29.72
N THR A 30 36.17 24.21 -30.86
CA THR A 30 37.14 23.19 -31.28
C THR A 30 38.42 23.87 -31.78
N ASN A 31 39.55 23.26 -31.43
CA ASN A 31 40.94 23.55 -31.83
C ASN A 31 41.66 24.60 -30.99
N GLN A 32 42.00 24.22 -29.76
CA GLN A 32 43.39 23.98 -29.37
C GLN A 32 43.41 23.29 -27.98
N ILE A 33 44.42 22.45 -27.75
CA ILE A 33 44.83 21.86 -26.45
C ILE A 33 44.20 20.50 -26.10
N GLN A 34 45.01 19.44 -26.25
CA GLN A 34 44.98 18.29 -25.35
C GLN A 34 45.22 18.80 -23.92
N ASN A 35 44.18 18.87 -23.07
CA ASN A 35 44.33 18.73 -21.61
C ASN A 35 42.98 18.60 -20.89
N SER A 36 42.91 17.58 -20.03
CA SER A 36 41.96 17.37 -18.93
C SER A 36 40.45 17.48 -19.25
N GLN A 37 39.81 16.38 -19.66
CA GLN A 37 38.43 16.15 -19.22
C GLN A 37 38.47 16.01 -17.70
N LYS A 38 38.27 17.11 -16.99
CA LYS A 38 38.11 17.12 -15.54
C LYS A 38 36.92 16.22 -15.24
N ALA A 39 37.17 15.08 -14.60
CA ALA A 39 36.10 14.20 -14.16
C ALA A 39 35.10 15.04 -13.35
N PHE A 40 33.82 15.00 -13.72
CA PHE A 40 32.78 15.70 -12.98
C PHE A 40 32.86 15.29 -11.51
N THR A 41 32.95 16.26 -10.61
CA THR A 41 32.96 16.02 -9.18
C THR A 41 31.55 16.24 -8.65
N TYR A 42 30.95 15.19 -8.12
CA TYR A 42 29.64 15.27 -7.49
C TYR A 42 29.75 16.02 -6.16
N ALA A 43 29.29 17.27 -6.15
CA ALA A 43 29.35 18.18 -5.00
C ALA A 43 27.97 18.82 -4.77
N PRO A 44 27.10 18.20 -3.95
CA PRO A 44 25.75 18.73 -3.69
C PRO A 44 25.75 20.01 -2.86
N GLU A 45 26.82 20.34 -2.13
CA GLU A 45 26.97 21.62 -1.40
C GLU A 45 25.80 21.95 -0.46
N GLY A 46 25.20 20.92 0.16
CA GLY A 46 24.05 21.07 1.06
C GLY A 46 22.68 21.21 0.36
N ARG A 47 22.64 21.08 -0.97
CA ARG A 47 21.39 21.06 -1.74
C ARG A 47 20.61 19.77 -1.51
N GLU A 48 19.31 19.82 -1.78
CA GLU A 48 18.42 18.67 -1.67
C GLU A 48 18.86 17.54 -2.62
N GLU A 49 19.13 16.38 -2.04
CA GLU A 49 19.59 15.17 -2.73
C GLU A 49 18.48 14.12 -2.83
N PHE A 50 18.55 13.29 -3.88
CA PHE A 50 17.68 12.15 -4.07
C PHE A 50 18.44 10.94 -4.63
N VAL A 51 17.81 9.78 -4.53
CA VAL A 51 18.23 8.50 -5.09
C VAL A 51 17.15 7.97 -6.03
N PHE A 52 17.57 7.39 -7.14
CA PHE A 52 16.70 6.60 -7.99
C PHE A 52 16.30 5.31 -7.27
N GLY A 53 15.04 5.24 -6.81
CA GLY A 53 14.51 4.16 -6.01
C GLY A 53 14.42 2.83 -6.75
N ASN A 54 14.61 1.73 -6.02
CA ASN A 54 14.36 0.37 -6.53
C ASN A 54 12.86 0.16 -6.75
N VAL A 55 12.49 -0.51 -7.83
CA VAL A 55 11.09 -0.90 -8.11
C VAL A 55 10.99 -2.39 -8.39
N SER A 56 9.83 -2.98 -8.14
CA SER A 56 9.61 -4.41 -8.37
C SER A 56 9.88 -4.78 -9.84
N PRO A 57 10.36 -6.00 -10.15
CA PRO A 57 10.73 -6.39 -11.51
C PRO A 57 9.65 -6.14 -12.57
N ALA A 58 8.38 -6.38 -12.22
CA ALA A 58 7.24 -6.14 -13.12
C ALA A 58 7.04 -4.66 -13.49
N LEU A 59 7.55 -3.73 -12.68
CA LEU A 59 7.40 -2.29 -12.82
C LEU A 59 8.66 -1.58 -13.33
N GLN A 60 9.81 -2.25 -13.41
CA GLN A 60 11.07 -1.65 -13.87
C GLN A 60 10.97 -1.03 -15.26
N LYS A 61 10.22 -1.67 -16.17
CA LYS A 61 9.95 -1.11 -17.51
C LYS A 61 9.17 0.20 -17.47
N TYR A 62 8.54 0.54 -16.34
CA TYR A 62 7.79 1.78 -16.12
C TYR A 62 8.54 2.83 -15.28
N ALA A 63 9.70 2.50 -14.72
CA ALA A 63 10.44 3.37 -13.81
C ALA A 63 10.95 4.66 -14.47
N TYR A 64 11.22 5.67 -13.65
CA TYR A 64 11.96 6.89 -14.02
C TYR A 64 11.41 7.61 -15.27
N GLY A 65 10.08 7.63 -15.41
CA GLY A 65 9.38 8.36 -16.48
C GLY A 65 9.04 9.81 -16.12
N ASP A 66 9.07 10.18 -14.83
CA ASP A 66 8.73 11.54 -14.38
C ASP A 66 9.94 12.48 -14.52
N VAL A 67 10.47 12.57 -15.73
CA VAL A 67 11.66 13.37 -16.08
C VAL A 67 11.48 14.06 -17.42
N CYS A 68 12.17 15.18 -17.59
CA CYS A 68 12.42 15.79 -18.88
C CYS A 68 13.93 15.82 -19.15
N PHE A 69 14.33 15.65 -20.40
CA PHE A 69 15.75 15.79 -20.81
C PHE A 69 16.14 17.25 -21.09
N LYS A 70 15.15 18.13 -21.22
CA LYS A 70 15.28 19.57 -21.36
C LYS A 70 14.20 20.25 -20.51
N MET A 71 14.43 21.49 -20.09
CA MET A 71 13.37 22.27 -19.45
C MET A 71 12.19 22.39 -20.42
N PRO A 72 10.96 22.00 -20.00
CA PRO A 72 9.77 22.20 -20.83
C PRO A 72 9.54 23.69 -21.09
N VAL A 73 8.93 23.99 -22.24
CA VAL A 73 8.60 25.36 -22.67
C VAL A 73 7.09 25.57 -22.67
N SER A 74 6.34 24.49 -22.92
CA SER A 74 4.87 24.53 -23.05
C SER A 74 4.18 23.83 -21.88
N SER A 75 4.43 22.54 -21.72
CA SER A 75 3.84 21.70 -20.67
C SER A 75 4.61 20.40 -20.54
N VAL A 76 4.52 19.75 -19.38
CA VAL A 76 5.13 18.43 -19.17
C VAL A 76 4.52 17.39 -20.13
N ALA A 77 3.21 17.44 -20.33
CA ALA A 77 2.48 16.49 -21.16
C ALA A 77 2.89 16.51 -22.64
N VAL A 78 3.36 17.65 -23.16
CA VAL A 78 3.83 17.77 -24.55
C VAL A 78 5.33 17.54 -24.64
N ASP A 79 6.11 18.19 -23.77
CA ASP A 79 7.56 18.24 -23.92
C ASP A 79 8.27 17.01 -23.30
N CYS A 80 7.58 16.23 -22.46
CA CYS A 80 8.19 15.17 -21.67
C CYS A 80 7.49 13.80 -21.75
N LEU A 81 6.40 13.66 -22.52
CA LEU A 81 5.51 12.48 -22.54
C LEU A 81 6.20 11.11 -22.63
N MET A 82 7.32 11.05 -23.37
CA MET A 82 8.03 9.79 -23.66
C MET A 82 9.41 9.72 -23.02
N ASN A 83 9.78 10.73 -22.22
CA ASN A 83 11.09 10.76 -21.60
C ASN A 83 11.14 9.71 -20.48
N ARG A 84 12.15 8.87 -20.53
CA ARG A 84 12.43 7.86 -19.51
C ARG A 84 13.91 7.59 -19.43
N LEU A 85 14.39 7.41 -18.21
CA LEU A 85 15.74 6.91 -17.96
C LEU A 85 15.75 5.37 -17.83
N PRO A 86 16.70 4.66 -18.49
CA PRO A 86 16.81 3.20 -18.37
C PRO A 86 17.03 2.73 -16.92
N TYR A 87 16.14 1.88 -16.41
CA TYR A 87 16.16 1.45 -15.01
C TYR A 87 17.54 0.95 -14.53
N GLU A 88 18.11 -0.04 -15.22
CA GLU A 88 19.39 -0.66 -14.85
C GLU A 88 20.59 0.31 -14.83
N LYS A 89 20.51 1.40 -15.61
CA LYS A 89 21.58 2.41 -15.65
C LYS A 89 21.51 3.33 -14.43
N TYR A 90 20.32 3.61 -13.92
CA TYR A 90 20.09 4.69 -12.96
C TYR A 90 19.69 4.23 -11.57
N VAL A 91 19.21 3.00 -11.38
CA VAL A 91 18.84 2.52 -10.03
C VAL A 91 19.99 2.70 -9.03
N GLY A 92 19.68 3.29 -7.87
CA GLY A 92 20.65 3.59 -6.81
C GLY A 92 21.56 4.79 -7.10
N LYS A 93 21.50 5.40 -8.29
CA LYS A 93 22.23 6.63 -8.59
C LYS A 93 21.69 7.80 -7.78
N ARG A 94 22.56 8.78 -7.52
CA ARG A 94 22.23 10.00 -6.80
C ARG A 94 22.09 11.20 -7.73
N GLY A 95 21.31 12.16 -7.31
CA GLY A 95 21.23 13.49 -7.91
C GLY A 95 20.94 14.54 -6.85
N PHE A 96 21.24 15.80 -7.17
CA PHE A 96 20.84 16.94 -6.35
C PHE A 96 20.12 17.99 -7.21
N PHE A 97 19.17 18.70 -6.61
CA PHE A 97 18.47 19.79 -7.28
C PHE A 97 19.32 21.05 -7.33
N THR A 98 19.26 21.79 -8.44
CA THR A 98 19.94 23.09 -8.57
C THR A 98 19.07 24.22 -8.00
N ASP A 99 19.68 25.40 -7.80
CA ASP A 99 18.97 26.62 -7.36
C ASP A 99 18.22 27.34 -8.50
N LYS A 100 18.22 26.74 -9.70
CA LYS A 100 17.51 27.28 -10.85
C LYS A 100 16.02 27.26 -10.57
N ALA A 101 15.34 28.34 -10.95
CA ALA A 101 13.90 28.46 -10.79
C ALA A 101 13.17 27.27 -11.43
N ALA A 102 12.24 26.69 -10.67
CA ALA A 102 11.40 25.61 -11.17
C ALA A 102 10.46 26.12 -12.27
N PHE A 103 10.15 25.25 -13.22
CA PHE A 103 9.05 25.48 -14.15
C PHE A 103 7.76 24.94 -13.53
N GLU A 104 6.72 25.74 -13.53
CA GLU A 104 5.38 25.32 -13.15
C GLU A 104 4.47 25.32 -14.38
N ASP A 105 3.84 24.18 -14.66
CA ASP A 105 2.90 24.08 -15.77
C ASP A 105 1.45 24.36 -15.33
N LEU A 106 0.56 24.56 -16.29
CA LEU A 106 -0.87 24.83 -16.03
C LEU A 106 -1.64 23.62 -15.47
N TYR A 107 -0.99 22.46 -15.32
CA TYR A 107 -1.57 21.19 -14.86
C TYR A 107 -0.98 20.74 -13.52
N ASP A 108 -0.53 21.71 -12.72
CA ASP A 108 0.00 21.49 -11.37
C ASP A 108 1.28 20.64 -11.34
N HIS A 109 2.10 20.61 -12.40
CA HIS A 109 3.43 20.02 -12.34
C HIS A 109 4.48 21.06 -11.96
N VAL A 110 5.42 20.64 -11.12
CA VAL A 110 6.65 21.37 -10.81
C VAL A 110 7.81 20.58 -11.40
N VAL A 111 8.61 21.26 -12.21
CA VAL A 111 9.79 20.70 -12.87
C VAL A 111 11.03 21.38 -12.35
N ARG A 112 11.92 20.61 -11.73
CA ARG A 112 13.17 21.10 -11.13
C ARG A 112 14.36 20.51 -11.85
N GLU A 113 15.34 21.35 -12.15
CA GLU A 113 16.62 20.90 -12.70
C GLU A 113 17.40 20.15 -11.62
N ALA A 114 18.01 19.03 -12.02
CA ALA A 114 18.84 18.19 -11.17
C ALA A 114 20.10 17.76 -11.89
N ILE A 115 21.20 17.65 -11.14
CA ILE A 115 22.48 17.15 -11.62
C ILE A 115 22.73 15.79 -10.97
N LEU A 116 22.98 14.78 -11.79
CA LEU A 116 23.24 13.41 -11.36
C LEU A 116 24.71 13.22 -10.97
N GLU A 117 25.01 12.16 -10.22
CA GLU A 117 26.40 11.79 -9.88
C GLU A 117 27.28 11.47 -11.09
N THR A 118 26.65 11.20 -12.24
CA THR A 118 27.29 11.05 -13.54
C THR A 118 27.69 12.37 -14.20
N GLY A 119 27.19 13.50 -13.68
CA GLY A 119 27.28 14.83 -14.30
C GLY A 119 26.17 15.11 -15.33
N GLU A 120 25.27 14.16 -15.57
CA GLU A 120 24.11 14.34 -16.44
C GLU A 120 23.12 15.34 -15.81
N VAL A 121 22.58 16.26 -16.62
CA VAL A 121 21.51 17.17 -16.20
C VAL A 121 20.18 16.59 -16.64
N ILE A 122 19.23 16.52 -15.71
CA ILE A 122 17.85 16.12 -15.96
C ILE A 122 16.90 17.11 -15.31
N TYR A 123 15.62 17.01 -15.63
CA TYR A 123 14.58 17.85 -15.07
C TYR A 123 13.51 16.96 -14.46
N VAL A 124 13.49 16.85 -13.14
CA VAL A 124 12.58 15.93 -12.43
C VAL A 124 11.20 16.58 -12.32
N VAL A 125 10.17 15.80 -12.65
CA VAL A 125 8.78 16.21 -12.58
C VAL A 125 8.17 15.72 -11.27
N LYS A 126 7.45 16.60 -10.58
CA LYS A 126 6.51 16.25 -9.51
C LYS A 126 5.16 16.89 -9.78
N SER A 127 4.07 16.27 -9.34
CA SER A 127 2.74 16.88 -9.39
C SER A 127 2.35 17.42 -8.02
N LYS A 128 1.78 18.63 -7.96
CA LYS A 128 1.11 19.16 -6.76
C LYS A 128 -0.24 18.50 -6.52
N LYS A 129 -0.83 17.88 -7.57
CA LYS A 129 -2.13 17.22 -7.53
C LYS A 129 -2.04 15.70 -7.32
N TYR A 130 -1.11 15.04 -8.01
CA TYR A 130 -0.98 13.58 -8.00
C TYR A 130 0.25 13.14 -7.22
N GLN A 131 0.04 12.52 -6.06
CA GLN A 131 1.12 12.13 -5.13
C GLN A 131 2.15 11.17 -5.75
N HIS A 132 1.76 10.38 -6.76
CA HIS A 132 2.62 9.35 -7.34
C HIS A 132 3.59 9.83 -8.42
N VAL A 133 3.43 11.05 -8.91
CA VAL A 133 4.33 11.60 -9.95
C VAL A 133 5.66 11.95 -9.31
N GLY A 134 6.72 11.27 -9.74
CA GLY A 134 8.07 11.43 -9.20
C GLY A 134 8.36 10.56 -7.98
N ASP A 135 7.48 9.60 -7.64
CA ASP A 135 7.66 8.74 -6.47
C ASP A 135 8.90 7.83 -6.55
N THR A 136 9.43 7.61 -7.75
CA THR A 136 10.67 6.85 -7.97
C THR A 136 11.95 7.62 -7.65
N PHE A 137 11.84 8.93 -7.33
CA PHE A 137 12.93 9.77 -6.83
C PHE A 137 12.79 9.93 -5.31
N ILE A 138 13.55 9.13 -4.58
CA ILE A 138 13.46 9.05 -3.12
C ILE A 138 14.43 10.08 -2.52
N PRO A 139 14.01 10.99 -1.63
CA PRO A 139 14.93 11.86 -0.88
C PRO A 139 16.06 11.04 -0.24
N LEU A 140 17.29 11.56 -0.29
CA LEU A 140 18.46 10.80 0.17
C LEU A 140 18.33 10.38 1.65
N GLU A 141 17.76 11.23 2.49
CA GLU A 141 17.48 10.92 3.89
C GLU A 141 16.54 9.71 4.04
N GLU A 142 15.44 9.69 3.29
CA GLU A 142 14.48 8.57 3.29
C GLU A 142 15.14 7.29 2.75
N HIS A 143 15.92 7.39 1.67
CA HIS A 143 16.69 6.26 1.16
C HIS A 143 17.66 5.71 2.21
N ASN A 144 18.37 6.58 2.93
CA ASN A 144 19.31 6.18 3.97
C ASN A 144 18.58 5.53 5.15
N LYS A 145 17.41 6.06 5.55
CA LYS A 145 16.54 5.46 6.56
C LYS A 145 16.11 4.04 6.17
N ILE A 146 15.70 3.84 4.91
CA ILE A 146 15.26 2.54 4.40
C ILE A 146 16.43 1.55 4.29
N SER A 147 17.53 1.96 3.67
CA SER A 147 18.68 1.10 3.37
C SER A 147 19.49 0.71 4.61
N SER A 148 19.51 1.56 5.63
CA SER A 148 20.17 1.28 6.91
C SER A 148 19.28 0.56 7.92
N PHE A 149 18.00 0.33 7.59
CA PHE A 149 17.05 -0.30 8.49
C PHE A 149 17.53 -1.71 8.87
N LYS A 150 17.58 -1.97 10.17
CA LYS A 150 17.92 -3.29 10.71
C LYS A 150 16.64 -3.97 11.20
N PRO A 151 16.43 -5.26 10.89
CA PRO A 151 15.28 -5.98 11.40
C PRO A 151 15.22 -5.91 12.93
N VAL A 152 14.04 -5.58 13.46
CA VAL A 152 13.80 -5.42 14.90
C VAL A 152 12.46 -6.05 15.28
N PRO A 153 12.35 -6.65 16.48
CA PRO A 153 11.06 -7.14 16.95
C PRO A 153 10.09 -5.97 17.17
N ILE A 154 8.78 -6.19 17.01
CA ILE A 154 7.77 -5.12 17.22
C ILE A 154 7.86 -4.57 18.65
N VAL A 155 7.93 -5.47 19.64
CA VAL A 155 8.26 -5.19 21.04
C VAL A 155 9.26 -6.23 21.55
N LYS A 156 9.95 -5.96 22.65
CA LYS A 156 10.89 -6.91 23.25
C LYS A 156 10.21 -8.25 23.53
N GLY A 157 10.79 -9.34 23.01
CA GLY A 157 10.32 -10.71 23.20
C GLY A 157 9.25 -11.18 22.20
N ALA A 158 8.75 -10.31 21.32
CA ALA A 158 7.86 -10.71 20.23
C ALA A 158 8.60 -11.62 19.23
N LYS A 159 7.88 -12.59 18.67
CA LYS A 159 8.37 -13.43 17.57
C LYS A 159 8.31 -12.68 16.24
N THR A 160 7.35 -11.77 16.08
CA THR A 160 7.21 -10.97 14.87
C THR A 160 8.29 -9.90 14.80
N ILE A 161 8.93 -9.84 13.63
CA ILE A 161 10.02 -8.92 13.30
C ILE A 161 9.54 -7.96 12.22
N ILE A 162 9.81 -6.66 12.40
CA ILE A 162 9.75 -5.67 11.33
C ILE A 162 10.99 -5.87 10.48
N THR A 163 10.82 -6.28 9.24
CA THR A 163 11.94 -6.74 8.38
C THR A 163 12.54 -5.62 7.53
N GLY A 164 11.82 -4.51 7.36
CA GLY A 164 12.24 -3.37 6.56
C GLY A 164 11.05 -2.60 6.01
N TYR A 165 11.32 -1.68 5.08
CA TYR A 165 10.27 -0.98 4.33
C TYR A 165 9.82 -1.79 3.11
N SER A 166 8.57 -1.58 2.71
CA SER A 166 7.99 -2.17 1.51
C SER A 166 8.55 -1.50 0.26
N ASN A 167 9.02 -2.33 -0.68
CA ASN A 167 9.46 -1.90 -2.01
C ASN A 167 8.28 -1.68 -2.98
N ILE A 168 7.04 -1.95 -2.54
CA ILE A 168 5.83 -1.87 -3.38
C ILE A 168 4.88 -0.77 -2.86
N SER A 169 4.94 -0.45 -1.57
CA SER A 169 4.10 0.57 -0.94
C SER A 169 4.97 1.50 -0.11
N ARG A 170 5.27 2.68 -0.64
CA ARG A 170 6.10 3.69 0.02
C ARG A 170 5.55 4.02 1.41
N GLY A 171 6.46 4.17 2.38
CA GLY A 171 6.11 4.48 3.78
C GLY A 171 5.47 3.32 4.57
N LYS A 172 5.30 2.14 3.97
CA LYS A 172 4.85 0.93 4.68
C LYS A 172 6.04 0.07 5.09
N LEU A 173 5.91 -0.59 6.24
CA LEU A 173 6.84 -1.52 6.86
C LEU A 173 6.37 -2.96 6.62
N ASN A 174 7.30 -3.83 6.25
CA ASN A 174 7.07 -5.26 6.18
C ASN A 174 7.24 -5.88 7.56
N VAL A 175 6.37 -6.83 7.89
CA VAL A 175 6.44 -7.62 9.13
C VAL A 175 6.48 -9.11 8.79
N SER A 176 7.21 -9.90 9.58
CA SER A 176 7.40 -11.32 9.31
C SER A 176 6.13 -12.16 9.47
N SER A 177 5.09 -11.63 10.12
CA SER A 177 3.81 -12.28 10.37
C SER A 177 2.88 -12.30 9.16
N GLN A 178 3.10 -11.43 8.18
CA GLN A 178 2.23 -11.29 7.01
C GLN A 178 3.05 -11.09 5.74
N ASN A 179 2.60 -11.70 4.66
CA ASN A 179 3.14 -11.46 3.33
C ASN A 179 2.17 -10.56 2.54
N GLY A 180 2.67 -9.46 1.99
CA GLY A 180 1.89 -8.55 1.14
C GLY A 180 1.02 -7.51 1.86
N HIS A 181 0.91 -7.55 3.19
CA HIS A 181 0.33 -6.45 3.97
C HIS A 181 1.43 -5.72 4.75
N GLY A 182 1.59 -4.44 4.44
CA GLY A 182 2.52 -3.56 5.13
C GLY A 182 1.80 -2.64 6.11
N PHE A 183 2.48 -2.31 7.20
CA PHE A 183 2.00 -1.42 8.26
C PHE A 183 2.62 -0.04 8.11
N SER A 184 1.91 1.05 8.36
CA SER A 184 2.54 2.36 8.53
C SER A 184 3.29 2.40 9.86
N GLU A 185 4.17 3.38 10.02
CA GLU A 185 4.83 3.63 11.31
C GLU A 185 3.82 3.89 12.43
N ALA A 186 2.73 4.62 12.12
CA ALA A 186 1.64 4.87 13.08
C ALA A 186 0.91 3.58 13.47
N GLU A 187 0.67 2.66 12.54
CA GLU A 187 0.03 1.38 12.83
C GLU A 187 0.95 0.48 13.70
N ILE A 188 2.25 0.44 13.42
CA ILE A 188 3.23 -0.25 14.28
C ILE A 188 3.29 0.37 15.67
N GLU A 189 3.28 1.70 15.77
CA GLU A 189 3.32 2.40 17.05
C GLU A 189 2.04 2.18 17.85
N ALA A 190 0.88 2.11 17.20
CA ALA A 190 -0.37 1.72 17.84
C ALA A 190 -0.28 0.31 18.44
N ILE A 191 0.27 -0.66 17.69
CA ILE A 191 0.50 -2.03 18.21
C ILE A 191 1.40 -2.01 19.45
N ARG A 192 2.51 -1.27 19.40
CA ARG A 192 3.44 -1.14 20.55
C ARG A 192 2.76 -0.51 21.76
N ASN A 193 2.01 0.57 21.55
CA ASN A 193 1.29 1.28 22.60
C ASN A 193 0.25 0.37 23.26
N ILE A 194 -0.54 -0.36 22.47
CA ILE A 194 -1.49 -1.34 23.01
C ILE A 194 -0.77 -2.44 23.78
N ALA A 195 0.28 -3.04 23.20
CA ALA A 195 1.09 -4.08 23.84
C ALA A 195 1.75 -3.63 25.15
N SER A 196 2.16 -2.38 25.25
CA SER A 196 2.82 -1.83 26.46
C SER A 196 1.88 -1.75 27.67
N LYS A 197 0.57 -1.58 27.43
CA LYS A 197 -0.46 -1.54 28.48
C LYS A 197 -0.69 -2.90 29.15
N TYR A 198 -0.19 -3.99 28.55
CA TYR A 198 -0.34 -5.35 29.07
C TYR A 198 1.04 -6.04 29.23
N PRO A 199 1.90 -5.64 30.19
CA PRO A 199 3.29 -6.10 30.26
C PRO A 199 3.48 -7.62 30.32
N LYS A 200 2.58 -8.35 30.98
CA LYS A 200 2.61 -9.82 31.08
C LYS A 200 2.40 -10.52 29.73
N HIS A 201 1.70 -9.86 28.80
CA HIS A 201 1.32 -10.40 27.50
C HIS A 201 1.85 -9.56 26.32
N SER A 202 2.74 -8.60 26.57
CA SER A 202 3.16 -7.59 25.60
C SER A 202 3.65 -8.19 24.28
N ALA A 203 4.58 -9.14 24.36
CA ALA A 203 5.10 -9.86 23.20
C ALA A 203 4.01 -10.63 22.43
N ARG A 204 3.15 -11.36 23.15
CA ARG A 204 2.07 -12.15 22.54
C ARG A 204 1.03 -11.25 21.88
N LEU A 205 0.69 -10.13 22.51
CA LEU A 205 -0.27 -9.18 21.97
C LEU A 205 0.27 -8.52 20.70
N ALA A 206 1.55 -8.14 20.68
CA ALA A 206 2.19 -7.64 19.46
C ALA A 206 2.21 -8.69 18.33
N ASP A 207 2.51 -9.95 18.66
CA ASP A 207 2.47 -11.05 17.69
C ASP A 207 1.06 -11.22 17.09
N LEU A 208 0.01 -11.23 17.93
CA LEU A 208 -1.39 -11.34 17.48
C LEU A 208 -1.84 -10.15 16.65
N LEU A 209 -1.61 -8.92 17.12
CA LEU A 209 -2.03 -7.72 16.40
C LEU A 209 -1.33 -7.59 15.05
N SER A 210 -0.10 -8.08 14.95
CA SER A 210 0.65 -8.12 13.69
C SER A 210 0.07 -9.10 12.66
N THR A 211 -0.88 -9.97 13.01
CA THR A 211 -1.60 -10.84 12.06
C THR A 211 -2.98 -10.29 11.67
N LEU A 212 -3.35 -9.12 12.18
CA LEU A 212 -4.68 -8.51 12.03
C LEU A 212 -4.57 -7.18 11.26
N SER A 213 -5.72 -6.63 10.86
CA SER A 213 -5.80 -5.25 10.39
C SER A 213 -5.76 -4.32 11.59
N VAL A 214 -4.79 -3.42 11.63
CA VAL A 214 -4.71 -2.33 12.62
C VAL A 214 -4.79 -1.01 11.86
N LYS A 215 -5.82 -0.22 12.13
CA LYS A 215 -6.03 1.08 11.48
C LYS A 215 -6.06 2.17 12.52
N VAL A 216 -5.25 3.20 12.33
CA VAL A 216 -5.29 4.42 13.13
C VAL A 216 -6.21 5.41 12.45
N ASP A 217 -7.24 5.87 13.17
CA ASP A 217 -8.11 6.96 12.77
C ASP A 217 -7.57 8.25 13.37
N ASP A 218 -6.95 9.07 12.52
CA ASP A 218 -6.33 10.33 12.94
C ASP A 218 -7.35 11.42 13.27
N PHE A 219 -8.60 11.31 12.82
CA PHE A 219 -9.66 12.28 13.11
C PHE A 219 -10.23 12.02 14.50
N ASP A 220 -10.60 10.77 14.76
CA ASP A 220 -11.22 10.35 16.02
C ASP A 220 -10.21 9.96 17.11
N LYS A 221 -8.92 9.89 16.77
CA LYS A 221 -7.82 9.42 17.65
C LYS A 221 -8.09 8.03 18.23
N LYS A 222 -8.55 7.11 17.36
CA LYS A 222 -8.88 5.73 17.72
C LYS A 222 -8.03 4.75 16.93
N THR A 223 -7.77 3.60 17.52
CA THR A 223 -7.22 2.44 16.80
C THR A 223 -8.31 1.40 16.62
N ILE A 224 -8.54 0.98 15.38
CA ILE A 224 -9.50 -0.06 15.03
C ILE A 224 -8.73 -1.34 14.69
N ILE A 225 -9.03 -2.42 15.40
CA ILE A 225 -8.48 -3.75 15.13
C ILE A 225 -9.59 -4.66 14.60
N SER A 226 -9.33 -5.34 13.49
CA SER A 226 -10.25 -6.29 12.87
C SER A 226 -9.50 -7.37 12.10
N HIS A 227 -10.25 -8.32 11.52
CA HIS A 227 -9.71 -9.22 10.50
C HIS A 227 -9.15 -8.45 9.29
N LEU A 228 -8.36 -9.12 8.46
CA LEU A 228 -7.81 -8.53 7.25
C LEU A 228 -8.88 -8.44 6.14
N PRO A 229 -9.13 -7.27 5.53
CA PRO A 229 -10.21 -7.08 4.57
C PRO A 229 -10.19 -8.04 3.37
N TYR A 230 -9.00 -8.49 2.96
CA TYR A 230 -8.85 -9.37 1.80
C TYR A 230 -9.10 -10.85 2.09
N ASN A 231 -9.09 -11.26 3.37
CA ASN A 231 -9.36 -12.64 3.80
C ASN A 231 -10.87 -12.89 4.04
N ASN A 232 -11.66 -11.83 4.23
CA ASN A 232 -13.09 -11.88 4.53
C ASN A 232 -13.88 -10.95 3.59
N LYS A 233 -13.78 -11.19 2.28
CA LYS A 233 -14.39 -10.31 1.26
C LYS A 233 -15.89 -10.53 1.05
N GLU A 234 -16.46 -11.56 1.66
CA GLU A 234 -17.84 -12.01 1.40
C GLU A 234 -18.59 -12.16 2.73
N THR A 235 -19.10 -13.35 3.01
CA THR A 235 -19.81 -13.65 4.26
C THR A 235 -18.81 -13.98 5.38
N PHE A 236 -19.01 -13.41 6.57
CA PHE A 236 -18.17 -13.67 7.74
C PHE A 236 -18.87 -13.35 9.08
N VAL A 237 -18.31 -13.90 10.15
CA VAL A 237 -18.47 -13.39 11.53
C VAL A 237 -17.09 -13.09 12.10
N SER A 238 -16.96 -11.94 12.74
CA SER A 238 -15.68 -11.47 13.26
C SER A 238 -15.87 -10.56 14.47
N ILE A 239 -14.74 -10.13 15.06
CA ILE A 239 -14.71 -9.12 16.11
C ILE A 239 -14.10 -7.85 15.52
N ARG A 240 -14.69 -6.70 15.86
CA ARG A 240 -14.09 -5.38 15.66
C ARG A 240 -13.82 -4.78 17.03
N LEU A 241 -12.59 -4.38 17.28
CA LEU A 241 -12.19 -3.67 18.50
C LEU A 241 -11.93 -2.22 18.15
N VAL A 242 -12.50 -1.32 18.95
CA VAL A 242 -12.19 0.11 18.90
C VAL A 242 -11.47 0.45 20.20
N ILE A 243 -10.24 0.93 20.10
CA ILE A 243 -9.40 1.34 21.23
C ILE A 243 -9.21 2.85 21.16
N ASN A 244 -9.63 3.55 22.20
CA ASN A 244 -9.41 4.98 22.35
C ASN A 244 -7.96 5.27 22.79
N GLU A 245 -7.52 6.51 22.64
CA GLU A 245 -6.19 6.96 23.07
C GLU A 245 -5.90 6.64 24.56
N ASP A 246 -6.90 6.80 25.44
CA ASP A 246 -6.80 6.47 26.87
C ASP A 246 -6.63 4.95 27.13
N GLY A 247 -6.81 4.11 26.12
CA GLY A 247 -6.69 2.66 26.19
C GLY A 247 -7.98 1.92 26.54
N LYS A 248 -9.07 2.64 26.79
CA LYS A 248 -10.38 2.00 26.88
C LYS A 248 -10.71 1.40 25.53
N TYR A 249 -11.27 0.20 25.56
CA TYR A 249 -11.63 -0.53 24.37
C TYR A 249 -13.11 -0.89 24.40
N THR A 250 -13.71 -0.92 23.21
CA THR A 250 -15.08 -1.39 23.01
C THR A 250 -15.06 -2.51 21.98
N PRO A 251 -15.35 -3.75 22.37
CA PRO A 251 -15.44 -4.87 21.46
C PRO A 251 -16.84 -5.01 20.85
N PHE A 252 -16.88 -5.29 19.55
CA PHE A 252 -18.11 -5.56 18.81
C PHE A 252 -17.99 -6.89 18.08
N ILE A 253 -19.09 -7.63 18.01
CA ILE A 253 -19.25 -8.69 17.02
C ILE A 253 -19.78 -8.06 15.74
N VAL A 254 -19.19 -8.45 14.61
CA VAL A 254 -19.61 -8.05 13.27
C VAL A 254 -20.01 -9.30 12.53
N VAL A 255 -21.25 -9.34 12.03
CA VAL A 255 -21.72 -10.38 11.14
C VAL A 255 -22.06 -9.73 9.81
N HIS A 256 -21.56 -10.31 8.73
CA HIS A 256 -21.70 -9.80 7.38
C HIS A 256 -22.13 -10.94 6.47
N TYR A 257 -23.22 -10.75 5.75
CA TYR A 257 -23.73 -11.64 4.71
C TYR A 257 -23.55 -10.96 3.36
N GLN A 258 -22.98 -11.66 2.39
CA GLN A 258 -22.87 -11.18 1.01
C GLN A 258 -23.39 -12.24 0.05
N ALA A 259 -24.22 -11.82 -0.90
CA ALA A 259 -24.82 -12.70 -1.89
C ALA A 259 -25.19 -11.94 -3.17
N GLU A 260 -25.85 -12.62 -4.10
CA GLU A 260 -26.46 -12.02 -5.29
C GLU A 260 -27.91 -11.59 -5.02
N ASP A 261 -28.61 -12.31 -4.14
CA ASP A 261 -30.01 -12.05 -3.79
C ASP A 261 -30.19 -11.68 -2.31
N TRP A 262 -31.11 -10.76 -2.05
CA TRP A 262 -31.47 -10.34 -0.70
C TRP A 262 -32.12 -11.48 0.08
N LEU A 263 -31.61 -11.70 1.29
CA LEU A 263 -32.23 -12.61 2.24
C LEU A 263 -33.16 -11.85 3.21
N PHE A 264 -32.93 -10.54 3.37
CA PHE A 264 -33.56 -9.69 4.38
C PHE A 264 -33.34 -10.27 5.78
N VAL A 265 -32.06 -10.44 6.12
CA VAL A 265 -31.61 -11.10 7.34
C VAL A 265 -32.24 -10.43 8.57
N GLN A 266 -32.79 -11.24 9.46
CA GLN A 266 -33.40 -10.81 10.72
C GLN A 266 -32.66 -11.34 11.95
N ASN A 267 -32.02 -12.50 11.84
CA ASN A 267 -31.13 -13.08 12.84
C ASN A 267 -30.18 -14.09 12.17
N TYR A 268 -29.27 -14.63 12.95
CA TYR A 268 -28.40 -15.72 12.55
C TYR A 268 -28.25 -16.76 13.68
N ALA A 269 -27.91 -17.98 13.30
CA ALA A 269 -27.61 -19.09 14.18
C ALA A 269 -26.20 -19.62 13.89
N ILE A 270 -25.58 -20.23 14.89
CA ILE A 270 -24.22 -20.78 14.80
C ILE A 270 -24.26 -22.28 15.12
N SER A 271 -23.45 -23.03 14.38
CA SER A 271 -23.17 -24.45 14.59
C SER A 271 -21.67 -24.68 14.65
N ALA A 272 -21.16 -25.24 15.75
CA ALA A 272 -19.74 -25.48 15.95
C ALA A 272 -19.54 -26.84 16.66
N ASP A 273 -19.20 -27.90 15.92
CA ASP A 273 -19.02 -29.26 16.46
C ASP A 273 -20.15 -29.74 17.41
N GLY A 274 -21.41 -29.49 17.04
CA GLY A 274 -22.58 -29.84 17.85
C GLY A 274 -23.02 -28.77 18.86
N PHE A 275 -22.20 -27.76 19.14
CA PHE A 275 -22.65 -26.54 19.82
C PHE A 275 -23.61 -25.74 18.93
N ARG A 276 -24.69 -25.23 19.52
CA ARG A 276 -25.70 -24.39 18.87
C ARG A 276 -25.92 -23.12 19.67
N TRP A 277 -26.08 -22.02 18.95
CA TRP A 277 -26.41 -20.72 19.52
C TRP A 277 -27.21 -19.93 18.51
N ASP A 278 -28.26 -19.25 18.97
CA ASP A 278 -29.14 -18.43 18.14
C ASP A 278 -29.06 -16.99 18.63
N SER A 279 -28.89 -16.05 17.70
CA SER A 279 -29.00 -14.63 18.03
C SER A 279 -30.46 -14.24 18.25
N PRO A 280 -30.71 -13.19 19.07
CA PRO A 280 -32.01 -12.53 19.04
C PRO A 280 -32.27 -11.92 17.66
N LYS A 281 -33.48 -11.40 17.43
CA LYS A 281 -33.71 -10.54 16.26
C LYS A 281 -32.82 -9.31 16.34
N LEU A 282 -32.12 -9.04 15.25
CA LEU A 282 -31.19 -7.91 15.11
C LEU A 282 -31.64 -7.00 13.98
N GLN A 283 -31.18 -5.76 14.04
CA GLN A 283 -31.24 -4.85 12.90
C GLN A 283 -30.03 -5.14 12.00
N PHE A 284 -30.32 -5.42 10.73
CA PHE A 284 -29.34 -5.55 9.67
C PHE A 284 -29.40 -4.31 8.77
N GLU A 285 -28.25 -3.67 8.62
CA GLU A 285 -27.99 -2.68 7.58
C GLU A 285 -27.78 -3.40 6.24
N ARG A 286 -27.98 -2.67 5.13
CA ARG A 286 -28.09 -3.25 3.80
C ARG A 286 -27.57 -2.27 2.75
N ASP A 287 -26.80 -2.77 1.80
CA ASP A 287 -26.33 -2.01 0.62
C ASP A 287 -25.96 -2.97 -0.53
N HIS A 288 -25.75 -2.44 -1.74
CA HIS A 288 -25.48 -3.24 -2.93
C HIS A 288 -24.66 -2.50 -3.98
N THR A 289 -23.90 -3.24 -4.79
CA THR A 289 -23.25 -2.72 -5.99
C THR A 289 -22.94 -3.83 -6.99
N GLY A 290 -23.07 -3.53 -8.29
CA GLY A 290 -22.63 -4.42 -9.37
C GLY A 290 -23.19 -5.85 -9.31
N GLY A 291 -24.45 -6.03 -8.90
CA GLY A 291 -25.09 -7.36 -8.79
C GLY A 291 -24.73 -8.13 -7.51
N ARG A 292 -24.07 -7.49 -6.54
CA ARG A 292 -23.82 -8.03 -5.21
C ARG A 292 -24.54 -7.21 -4.16
N ILE A 293 -25.10 -7.89 -3.18
CA ILE A 293 -25.74 -7.30 -2.00
C ILE A 293 -24.94 -7.68 -0.77
N TRP A 294 -24.98 -6.83 0.26
CA TRP A 294 -24.49 -7.18 1.58
C TRP A 294 -25.44 -6.72 2.67
N GLU A 295 -25.60 -7.57 3.68
CA GLU A 295 -26.40 -7.34 4.87
C GLU A 295 -25.52 -7.53 6.11
N TRP A 296 -25.41 -6.54 6.98
CA TRP A 296 -24.54 -6.64 8.15
C TRP A 296 -25.18 -6.15 9.43
N SER A 297 -24.71 -6.69 10.54
CA SER A 297 -25.09 -6.24 11.87
C SER A 297 -23.84 -6.13 12.74
N THR A 298 -23.72 -5.02 13.46
CA THR A 298 -22.67 -4.79 14.46
C THR A 298 -23.32 -4.63 15.82
N THR A 299 -22.97 -5.50 16.77
CA THR A 299 -23.52 -5.44 18.14
C THR A 299 -22.41 -5.53 19.18
N SER A 300 -22.69 -5.12 20.42
CA SER A 300 -21.71 -5.20 21.51
C SER A 300 -21.33 -6.66 21.81
N LEU A 301 -20.04 -6.90 22.01
CA LEU A 301 -19.53 -8.20 22.44
C LEU A 301 -19.58 -8.31 23.96
N ASP A 302 -20.41 -9.22 24.47
CA ASP A 302 -20.46 -9.63 25.87
C ASP A 302 -19.80 -11.01 26.05
N ASP A 303 -19.80 -11.51 27.29
CA ASP A 303 -19.12 -12.75 27.66
C ASP A 303 -19.74 -13.99 27.02
N ASP A 304 -21.07 -14.03 26.89
CA ASP A 304 -21.78 -15.13 26.25
C ASP A 304 -21.43 -15.20 24.75
N LYS A 305 -21.42 -14.05 24.07
CA LYS A 305 -21.01 -13.97 22.66
C LYS A 305 -19.53 -14.26 22.49
N LEU A 306 -18.66 -13.83 23.40
CA LEU A 306 -17.24 -14.16 23.36
C LEU A 306 -16.99 -15.67 23.49
N SER A 307 -17.68 -16.33 24.41
CA SER A 307 -17.64 -17.79 24.58
C SER A 307 -18.14 -18.53 23.34
N MET A 308 -19.22 -18.03 22.72
CA MET A 308 -19.71 -18.55 21.45
C MET A 308 -18.68 -18.40 20.32
N LEU A 309 -18.04 -17.24 20.19
CA LEU A 309 -17.05 -16.99 19.13
C LEU A 309 -15.79 -17.84 19.31
N GLU A 310 -15.38 -18.09 20.56
CA GLU A 310 -14.29 -19.01 20.85
C GLU A 310 -14.60 -20.42 20.33
N LYS A 311 -15.77 -20.97 20.66
CA LYS A 311 -16.19 -22.29 20.17
C LYS A 311 -16.21 -22.33 18.64
N LEU A 312 -16.71 -21.26 18.02
CA LEU A 312 -16.75 -21.16 16.57
C LEU A 312 -15.35 -21.15 15.94
N ALA A 313 -14.40 -20.42 16.54
CA ALA A 313 -13.03 -20.31 16.05
C ALA A 313 -12.26 -21.64 16.17
N THR A 314 -12.47 -22.40 17.25
CA THR A 314 -11.71 -23.62 17.53
C THR A 314 -12.36 -24.90 17.00
N ALA A 315 -13.63 -24.86 16.59
CA ALA A 315 -14.34 -26.04 16.09
C ALA A 315 -13.66 -26.63 14.86
N THR A 316 -13.92 -27.89 14.55
CA THR A 316 -13.52 -28.54 13.30
C THR A 316 -14.44 -28.07 12.18
N SER A 317 -15.77 -28.19 12.36
CA SER A 317 -16.78 -27.64 11.45
C SER A 317 -17.53 -26.49 12.09
N ALA A 318 -17.56 -25.36 11.40
CA ALA A 318 -18.06 -24.07 11.88
C ALA A 318 -18.97 -23.45 10.81
N LYS A 319 -20.26 -23.29 11.12
CA LYS A 319 -21.26 -22.74 10.20
C LYS A 319 -22.08 -21.63 10.84
N ILE A 320 -22.45 -20.64 10.03
CA ILE A 320 -23.45 -19.63 10.35
C ILE A 320 -24.65 -19.89 9.44
N ARG A 321 -25.85 -19.91 10.01
CA ARG A 321 -27.10 -19.86 9.27
C ARG A 321 -27.68 -18.46 9.40
N PHE A 322 -27.84 -17.77 8.28
CA PHE A 322 -28.55 -16.50 8.22
C PHE A 322 -30.03 -16.79 8.00
N HIS A 323 -30.90 -16.24 8.84
CA HIS A 323 -32.35 -16.36 8.68
C HIS A 323 -32.92 -15.06 8.14
N GLY A 324 -33.44 -15.16 6.93
CA GLY A 324 -34.18 -14.10 6.27
C GLY A 324 -35.64 -14.04 6.67
N GLN A 325 -36.41 -13.21 5.95
CA GLN A 325 -37.85 -13.12 6.15
C GLN A 325 -38.59 -14.41 5.74
N GLN A 326 -38.10 -15.10 4.70
CA GLN A 326 -38.75 -16.29 4.12
C GLN A 326 -37.82 -17.50 4.02
N TYR A 327 -36.52 -17.27 3.86
CA TYR A 327 -35.52 -18.31 3.58
C TYR A 327 -34.37 -18.25 4.57
N TYR A 328 -33.43 -19.18 4.43
CA TYR A 328 -32.16 -19.15 5.16
C TYR A 328 -30.99 -19.44 4.21
N ASN A 329 -29.79 -19.04 4.61
CA ASN A 329 -28.56 -19.38 3.91
C ASN A 329 -27.50 -19.86 4.91
N ASP A 330 -26.83 -20.96 4.59
CA ASP A 330 -25.76 -21.52 5.40
C ASP A 330 -24.40 -21.16 4.80
N TYR A 331 -23.52 -20.65 5.66
CA TYR A 331 -22.14 -20.34 5.32
C TYR A 331 -21.18 -21.10 6.24
N GLU A 332 -20.24 -21.83 5.64
CA GLU A 332 -19.16 -22.51 6.36
C GLU A 332 -17.93 -21.59 6.43
N LEU A 333 -17.44 -21.34 7.65
CA LEU A 333 -16.28 -20.48 7.85
C LEU A 333 -15.03 -21.15 7.26
N THR A 334 -14.23 -20.36 6.54
CA THR A 334 -12.96 -20.85 6.02
C THR A 334 -11.92 -20.96 7.14
N PRO A 335 -10.85 -21.78 6.94
CA PRO A 335 -9.77 -21.89 7.92
C PRO A 335 -9.12 -20.54 8.27
N VAL A 336 -8.98 -19.64 7.30
CA VAL A 336 -8.39 -18.31 7.51
C VAL A 336 -9.28 -17.46 8.41
N GLN A 337 -10.60 -17.48 8.20
CA GLN A 337 -11.55 -16.73 9.03
C GLN A 337 -11.52 -17.21 10.47
N LYS A 338 -11.45 -18.54 10.67
CA LYS A 338 -11.36 -19.14 12.00
C LYS A 338 -10.05 -18.79 12.70
N GLN A 339 -8.93 -18.76 11.98
CA GLN A 339 -7.63 -18.35 12.51
C GLN A 339 -7.64 -16.89 12.96
N GLU A 340 -8.17 -15.97 12.13
CA GLU A 340 -8.27 -14.55 12.48
C GLU A 340 -9.25 -14.32 13.63
N LEU A 341 -10.40 -15.02 13.63
CA LEU A 341 -11.35 -14.98 14.73
C LEU A 341 -10.72 -15.47 16.03
N SER A 342 -9.95 -16.56 15.97
CA SER A 342 -9.20 -17.08 17.13
C SER A 342 -8.21 -16.04 17.67
N ALA A 343 -7.46 -15.37 16.80
CA ALA A 343 -6.54 -14.31 17.19
C ALA A 343 -7.28 -13.13 17.86
N LEU A 344 -8.41 -12.70 17.29
CA LEU A 344 -9.23 -11.63 17.86
C LEU A 344 -9.84 -12.01 19.21
N VAL A 345 -10.33 -13.26 19.36
CA VAL A 345 -10.83 -13.78 20.65
C VAL A 345 -9.73 -13.74 21.70
N GLU A 346 -8.51 -14.18 21.35
CA GLU A 346 -7.37 -14.15 22.27
C GLU A 346 -6.99 -12.71 22.64
N VAL A 347 -6.97 -11.79 21.68
CA VAL A 347 -6.77 -10.35 21.95
C VAL A 347 -7.80 -9.86 22.98
N VAL A 348 -9.10 -10.09 22.76
CA VAL A 348 -10.15 -9.66 23.69
C VAL A 348 -9.96 -10.23 25.09
N LYS A 349 -9.59 -11.50 25.20
CA LYS A 349 -9.32 -12.15 26.49
C LYS A 349 -8.14 -11.51 27.22
N ILE A 350 -7.05 -11.22 26.52
CA ILE A 350 -5.89 -10.52 27.09
C ILE A 350 -6.28 -9.12 27.57
N LEU A 351 -7.08 -8.38 26.78
CA LEU A 351 -7.51 -7.03 27.14
C LEU A 351 -8.43 -7.00 28.37
N LYS A 352 -9.23 -8.05 28.58
CA LYS A 352 -10.17 -8.15 29.71
C LYS A 352 -9.48 -8.42 31.06
N GLY A 353 -8.32 -9.09 31.04
CA GLY A 353 -7.56 -9.47 32.22
C GLY A 353 -7.78 -10.91 32.65
#